data_AF-A0A661JEL3-F1
#
_entry.id   AF-A0A661JEL3-F1
#
_cell.length_a   1.000
_cell.length_b   1.000
_cell.length_c   1.000
_cell.angle_alpha   90.00
_cell.angle_beta   90.00
_cell.angle_gamma   90.00
#
_symmetry.space_group_name_H-M   'P 1'
#
loop_
_entity.id
_entity.type
_entity.pdbx_description
1 polymer ?
#
loop_
_entity_poly.entity_id
_entity_poly.type
_entity_poly.pdbx_seq_one_letter_code
_entity_poly.pdbx_strand_id
1 'polypeptide(L)' 'MVIKKPNLFVVGAMKAGTTSLYYLLKQHPQIYMSPVKEPHFFSKDILLSSYDPTPHESLKSDIKKVNYEW' A
#
# COMPACT_ATOMS: atom_id res chain seq x y z
N MET A 1 5.19 27.92 6.24
CA MET A 1 4.78 26.52 6.49
C MET A 1 5.90 25.59 6.06
N VAL A 2 6.18 24.54 6.82
CA VAL A 2 7.12 23.48 6.40
C VAL A 2 6.33 22.39 5.66
N ILE A 3 6.69 22.13 4.41
CA ILE A 3 6.08 21.04 3.63
C ILE A 3 6.80 19.74 4.01
N LYS A 4 6.08 18.80 4.64
CA LYS A 4 6.62 17.46 4.92
C LYS A 4 6.48 16.59 3.68
N LYS A 5 7.61 16.07 3.18
CA LYS A 5 7.65 15.13 2.05
C LYS A 5 7.88 13.71 2.57
N PRO A 6 7.40 12.67 1.86
CA PRO A 6 7.79 11.29 2.17
C PRO A 6 9.31 11.13 2.13
N ASN A 7 9.85 10.38 3.09
CA ASN A 7 11.28 10.06 3.19
C ASN A 7 11.56 8.55 3.12
N LEU A 8 10.50 7.73 3.04
CA LEU A 8 10.53 6.29 2.90
C LEU A 8 9.53 5.88 1.83
N PHE A 9 9.94 4.98 0.95
CA PHE A 9 9.09 4.38 -0.07
C PHE A 9 9.15 2.85 0.02
N VAL A 10 8.00 2.20 0.16
CA VAL A 10 7.86 0.75 0.06
C VAL A 10 7.43 0.43 -1.37
N VAL A 11 8.39 0.08 -2.22
CA VAL A 11 8.18 0.01 -3.68
C VAL A 11 7.70 -1.36 -4.19
N GLY A 12 7.62 -2.38 -3.33
CA GLY A 12 7.28 -3.75 -3.75
C GLY A 12 8.33 -4.77 -3.34
N ALA A 13 8.34 -5.98 -3.92
CA ALA A 13 7.47 -6.44 -5.01
C ALA A 13 6.10 -6.95 -4.54
N MET A 14 5.17 -7.10 -5.49
CA MET A 14 3.86 -7.71 -5.24
C MET A 14 4.06 -9.12 -4.63
N LYS A 15 3.27 -9.47 -3.61
CA LYS A 15 3.40 -10.73 -2.83
C LYS A 15 4.71 -10.89 -2.03
N ALA A 16 5.54 -9.86 -1.91
CA ALA A 16 6.75 -9.89 -1.07
C ALA A 16 6.52 -9.44 0.39
N GLY A 17 5.27 -9.49 0.88
CA GLY A 17 4.93 -9.12 2.25
C GLY A 17 4.85 -7.60 2.54
N THR A 18 4.76 -6.76 1.50
CA THR A 18 4.64 -5.30 1.66
C THR A 18 3.39 -4.87 2.44
N THR A 19 2.29 -5.64 2.36
CA THR A 19 1.10 -5.42 3.18
C THR A 19 1.41 -5.58 4.67
N SER A 20 2.09 -6.67 5.06
CA SER A 20 2.47 -6.89 6.46
C SER A 20 3.41 -5.80 6.95
N LEU A 21 4.43 -5.46 6.14
CA LEU A 21 5.36 -4.37 6.46
C LEU A 21 4.65 -3.03 6.65
N TYR A 22 3.68 -2.70 5.79
CA TYR A 22 2.87 -1.49 5.90
C TYR A 22 2.16 -1.39 7.26
N TYR A 23 1.48 -2.46 7.69
CA TYR A 23 0.77 -2.46 8.97
C TYR A 23 1.71 -2.44 10.18
N LEU A 24 2.87 -3.12 10.11
CA LEU A 24 3.89 -3.07 11.17
C LEU A 24 4.44 -1.65 11.34
N LEU A 25 4.81 -0.98 10.24
CA LEU A 25 5.33 0.40 10.29
C LEU A 25 4.26 1.39 10.76
N LYS A 26 2.99 1.20 10.36
CA LYS A 26 1.86 2.06 10.76
C LYS A 26 1.61 2.07 12.27
N GLN A 27 2.00 1.02 13.00
CA GLN A 27 1.84 0.95 14.45
C GLN A 27 2.87 1.79 15.22
N HIS A 28 3.97 2.22 14.57
CA HIS A 28 5.03 2.94 15.26
C HIS A 28 4.68 4.44 15.42
N PRO A 29 4.76 5.02 16.62
CA PRO A 29 4.26 6.38 16.91
C PRO A 29 5.01 7.50 16.16
N GLN A 30 6.24 7.23 15.72
CA GLN A 30 7.05 8.20 14.97
C GLN A 30 6.93 8.06 13.45
N ILE A 31 6.15 7.09 12.96
CA ILE A 31 6.00 6.84 11.53
C ILE A 31 4.59 7.23 11.11
N TYR A 32 4.51 8.04 10.06
CA TYR A 32 3.26 8.33 9.38
C TYR A 32 3.23 7.54 8.07
N MET A 33 2.30 6.60 7.96
CA MET A 33 2.01 5.89 6.71
C MET A 33 0.88 6.61 5.96
N SER A 34 0.96 6.62 4.62
CA SER A 34 -0.12 7.11 3.77
C SER A 34 -1.43 6.39 4.12
N PRO A 35 -2.58 7.10 4.26
CA PRO A 35 -3.86 6.46 4.55
C PRO A 35 -4.32 5.54 3.40
N VAL A 36 -3.91 5.85 2.17
CA VAL A 36 -4.09 5.01 0.98
C VAL A 36 -2.86 4.12 0.81
N LYS A 37 -3.05 2.81 0.91
CA LYS A 37 -2.04 1.81 0.57
C LYS A 37 -1.90 1.75 -0.95
N GLU A 38 -0.65 1.73 -1.45
CA GLU A 38 -0.35 1.71 -2.89
C GLU A 38 -0.94 2.92 -3.64
N PRO A 39 -0.48 4.16 -3.36
CA PRO A 39 -1.04 5.39 -3.95
C PRO A 39 -0.69 5.60 -5.43
N HIS A 40 0.21 4.79 -6.00
CA HIS A 40 0.61 4.80 -7.41
C HIS A 40 1.00 6.17 -8.02
N PHE A 41 1.35 7.17 -7.20
CA PHE A 41 1.65 8.53 -7.65
C PHE A 41 2.76 8.61 -8.70
N PHE A 42 3.77 7.74 -8.64
CA PHE A 42 4.90 7.71 -9.57
C PHE A 42 4.74 6.68 -10.70
N SER A 43 3.68 5.86 -10.68
CA SER A 43 3.42 4.84 -11.69
C SER A 43 2.68 5.46 -12.87
N LYS A 44 3.37 5.66 -14.00
CA LYS A 44 2.79 6.26 -15.22
C LYS A 44 2.00 5.27 -16.07
N ASP A 45 2.20 3.99 -15.82
CA ASP A 45 1.66 2.84 -16.51
C ASP A 45 0.31 2.36 -15.94
N ILE A 46 -0.10 2.88 -14.78
CA ILE A 46 -1.36 2.53 -14.14
C ILE A 46 -2.48 3.42 -14.66
N LEU A 47 -3.49 2.78 -15.26
CA LEU A 47 -4.69 3.46 -15.73
C LEU A 47 -5.55 3.88 -14.54
N LEU A 48 -5.70 5.19 -14.33
CA LEU A 48 -6.54 5.76 -13.26
C LEU A 48 -7.99 5.25 -13.33
N SER A 49 -8.49 4.92 -14.52
CA SER A 49 -9.83 4.35 -14.72
C SER A 49 -10.04 2.99 -14.04
N SER A 50 -8.95 2.28 -13.73
CA SER A 50 -8.96 1.00 -13.03
C SER A 50 -8.49 1.10 -11.58
N TYR A 51 -8.11 2.30 -11.14
CA TYR A 51 -7.61 2.53 -9.79
C TYR A 51 -8.76 2.68 -8.81
N ASP A 52 -8.83 1.78 -7.83
CA ASP A 52 -9.71 1.90 -6.68
C ASP A 52 -8.92 2.53 -5.52
N PRO A 53 -9.20 3.79 -5.14
CA PRO A 53 -8.50 4.48 -4.07
C PRO A 53 -9.00 4.04 -2.68
N THR A 54 -10.00 3.15 -2.60
CA THR A 54 -10.47 2.66 -1.30
C THR A 54 -9.29 1.99 -0.58
N PRO A 55 -9.07 2.32 0.70
CA PRO A 55 -8.07 1.62 1.48
C PRO A 55 -8.34 0.13 1.39
N HIS A 56 -7.44 -0.63 0.76
CA HIS A 56 -7.49 -2.09 0.78
C HIS A 56 -7.28 -2.54 2.23
N GLU A 57 -8.37 -2.57 2.98
CA GLU A 57 -8.40 -2.67 4.44
C GLU A 57 -7.97 -4.02 4.97
N SER A 58 -7.84 -5.05 4.13
CA SER A 58 -7.64 -6.39 4.65
C SER A 58 -6.70 -7.23 3.81
N LEU A 59 -5.68 -7.76 4.50
CA LEU A 59 -4.93 -8.97 4.13
C LEU A 59 -5.88 -10.06 3.60
N LYS A 60 -7.10 -10.16 4.16
CA LYS A 60 -8.15 -11.09 3.74
C LYS A 60 -8.62 -10.87 2.30
N SER A 61 -8.77 -9.62 1.86
CA SER A 61 -9.13 -9.33 0.46
C SER A 61 -7.99 -9.64 -0.51
N ASP A 62 -6.74 -9.37 -0.11
CA ASP A 62 -5.55 -9.75 -0.87
C ASP A 62 -5.41 -11.29 -0.95
N ILE A 63 -5.64 -12.00 0.17
CA ILE A 63 -5.68 -13.47 0.23
C ILE A 63 -6.79 -14.03 -0.67
N LYS A 64 -7.99 -13.42 -0.66
CA LYS A 64 -9.13 -13.88 -1.48
C LYS A 64 -8.93 -13.63 -2.98
N LYS A 65 -8.15 -12.62 -3.37
CA LYS A 65 -7.70 -12.42 -4.76
C LYS A 65 -6.68 -13.47 -5.19
N VAL A 66 -5.98 -14.09 -4.24
CA VAL A 66 -5.09 -15.24 -4.46
C VAL A 66 -5.90 -16.53 -4.25
N ASN A 67 -6.88 -16.80 -5.13
CA ASN A 67 -7.48 -18.13 -5.24
C ASN A 67 -6.43 -19.11 -5.79
N TYR A 68 -5.56 -19.62 -4.92
CA TYR A 68 -5.13 -21.01 -5.04
C TYR A 68 -6.25 -21.84 -4.42
N GLU A 69 -6.91 -22.67 -5.24
CA GLU A 69 -7.75 -23.75 -4.72
C GLU A 69 -6.86 -24.71 -3.91
N TRP A 70 -7.31 -25.07 -2.71
CA TRP A 70 -6.95 -26.32 -2.05
C TRP A 70 -8.18 -27.21 -2.04
#